data_AF-A0A1V5N9V5-F1
#
_entry.id   AF-A0A1V5N9V5-F1
#
_cell.length_a   1.000
_cell.length_b   1.000
_cell.length_c   1.000
_cell.angle_alpha   90.00
_cell.angle_beta   90.00
_cell.angle_gamma   90.00
#
_symmetry.space_group_name_H-M   'P 1'
#
loop_
_entity.id
_entity.type
_entity.pdbx_description
1 polymer ?
#
loop_
_entity_poly.entity_id
_entity_poly.type
_entity_poly.pdbx_seq_one_letter_code
_entity_poly.pdbx_strand_id
1 'polypeptide(L)'
;MENIDDIITGCRKGKKEAQKALYDLFQKKMYSVCLRYSSNYAEAEDMAQEGFIKVFRNIHQYRNTGPIGAWIRKIMVNTALEKKNIAPVCGRRHL
;
A
#
# COMPACT_ATOMS: atom_id res chain seq x y z
N MET A 1 -2.72 -12.28 20.02
CA MET A 1 -1.90 -11.87 18.87
C MET A 1 -2.81 -11.93 17.66
N GLU A 2 -3.26 -10.78 17.14
CA GLU A 2 -4.19 -10.76 16.00
C GLU A 2 -3.49 -11.34 14.76
N ASN A 3 -4.15 -12.29 14.09
CA ASN A 3 -3.61 -12.92 12.90
C ASN A 3 -3.70 -11.94 11.72
N ILE A 4 -2.70 -11.94 10.84
CA ILE A 4 -2.69 -11.10 9.63
C ILE A 4 -3.90 -11.40 8.76
N ASP A 5 -4.32 -12.66 8.68
CA ASP A 5 -5.51 -13.07 7.93
C ASP A 5 -6.81 -12.47 8.50
N ASP A 6 -6.91 -12.30 9.81
CA ASP A 6 -8.06 -11.67 10.47
C ASP A 6 -8.11 -10.17 10.16
N ILE A 7 -6.95 -9.51 10.20
CA ILE A 7 -6.80 -8.10 9.82
C ILE A 7 -7.22 -7.92 8.35
N ILE A 8 -6.74 -8.78 7.44
CA ILE A 8 -7.09 -8.70 6.02
C ILE A 8 -8.60 -8.91 5.81
N THR A 9 -9.19 -9.89 6.49
CA THR A 9 -10.63 -10.15 6.44
C THR A 9 -11.43 -8.96 6.99
N GLY A 10 -10.96 -8.34 8.07
CA GLY A 10 -11.53 -7.11 8.62
C GLY A 10 -11.42 -5.93 7.66
N CYS A 11 -10.28 -5.75 7.00
CA CYS A 11 -10.08 -4.71 5.99
C CYS A 11 -11.02 -4.89 4.80
N ARG A 12 -11.23 -6.13 4.34
CA ARG A 12 -12.20 -6.45 3.27
C ARG A 12 -13.64 -6.11 3.65
N LYS A 13 -13.97 -6.20 4.94
CA LYS A 13 -15.27 -5.80 5.51
C LYS A 13 -15.36 -4.29 5.80
N GLY A 14 -14.31 -3.50 5.52
CA GLY A 14 -14.29 -2.07 5.79
C GLY A 14 -14.19 -1.70 7.28
N LYS A 15 -13.78 -2.62 8.15
CA LYS A 15 -13.62 -2.34 9.58
C LYS A 15 -12.47 -1.37 9.80
N LYS A 16 -12.74 -0.25 10.48
CA LYS A 16 -11.75 0.81 10.73
C LYS A 16 -10.60 0.32 11.61
N GLU A 17 -10.91 -0.54 12.57
CA GLU A 17 -9.95 -1.12 13.51
C GLU A 17 -8.92 -1.97 12.77
N ALA A 18 -9.39 -2.80 11.83
CA ALA A 18 -8.53 -3.65 11.02
C ALA A 18 -7.67 -2.82 10.04
N GLN A 19 -8.24 -1.78 9.42
CA GLN A 19 -7.47 -0.87 8.56
C GLN A 19 -6.38 -0.14 9.35
N LYS A 20 -6.70 0.32 10.56
CA LYS A 20 -5.72 0.95 11.46
C LYS A 20 -4.63 -0.03 11.88
N ALA A 21 -4.98 -1.25 12.25
CA ALA A 21 -4.00 -2.29 12.60
C ALA A 21 -3.05 -2.59 11.43
N LEU A 22 -3.58 -2.72 10.20
CA LEU A 22 -2.75 -2.92 9.01
C LEU A 22 -1.82 -1.72 8.76
N TYR A 23 -2.35 -0.51 8.90
CA TYR A 23 -1.58 0.72 8.75
C TYR A 23 -0.44 0.79 9.77
N ASP A 24 -0.73 0.64 11.06
CA ASP A 24 0.26 0.73 12.14
C ASP A 24 1.40 -0.30 11.96
N LEU A 25 1.08 -1.50 11.45
CA LEU A 25 2.07 -2.56 11.17
C LEU A 25 3.02 -2.22 10.02
N PHE A 26 2.53 -1.60 8.94
CA PHE A 26 3.30 -1.42 7.70
C PHE A 26 3.75 0.02 7.45
N GLN A 27 3.16 1.02 8.10
CA GLN A 27 3.41 2.45 7.84
C GLN A 27 4.90 2.78 7.88
N LYS A 28 5.61 2.44 8.97
CA LYS A 28 7.03 2.77 9.12
C LYS A 28 7.87 2.18 8.00
N LYS A 29 7.63 0.90 7.67
CA LYS A 29 8.37 0.18 6.62
C LYS A 29 8.07 0.73 5.23
N MET A 30 6.82 1.05 4.94
CA MET A 30 6.41 1.59 3.64
C MET A 30 6.83 3.04 3.46
N TYR A 31 6.82 3.84 4.53
CA TYR A 31 7.38 5.18 4.53
C TYR A 31 8.88 5.15 4.18
N SER A 32 9.66 4.23 4.76
CA SER A 32 11.07 4.04 4.36
C SER A 32 11.25 3.62 2.91
N VAL A 33 10.26 2.96 2.29
CA VAL A 33 10.28 2.66 0.85
C VAL A 33 10.01 3.94 0.06
N CYS A 34 8.95 4.68 0.38
CA CYS A 34 8.59 5.94 -0.26
C CYS A 34 9.72 6.97 -0.18
N LEU A 35 10.46 7.02 0.93
CA LEU A 35 11.62 7.91 1.10
C LEU A 35 12.69 7.73 0.04
N ARG A 36 12.88 6.50 -0.48
CA ARG A 36 13.86 6.22 -1.54
C ARG A 36 13.42 6.76 -2.90
N TYR A 37 12.12 6.97 -3.07
CA TYR A 37 11.53 7.49 -4.30
C TYR A 37 11.14 8.96 -4.19
N SER A 38 11.13 9.56 -2.99
CA SER A 38 10.80 10.97 -2.78
C SER A 38 12.04 11.87 -2.82
N SER A 39 11.83 13.15 -3.06
CA SER A 39 12.87 14.20 -3.02
C SER A 39 12.93 14.90 -1.66
N ASN A 40 11.85 14.83 -0.88
CA ASN A 40 11.76 15.37 0.48
C ASN A 40 10.76 14.56 1.32
N TYR A 41 10.72 14.81 2.63
CA TYR A 41 9.86 14.10 3.57
C TYR A 41 8.36 14.28 3.32
N ALA A 42 7.93 15.45 2.88
CA ALA A 42 6.52 15.73 2.60
C ALA A 42 6.02 14.93 1.39
N GLU A 43 6.84 14.83 0.35
CA GLU A 43 6.55 14.03 -0.84
C GLU A 43 6.50 12.53 -0.48
N ALA A 44 7.39 12.06 0.40
CA ALA A 44 7.36 10.67 0.89
C ALA A 44 6.09 10.36 1.68
N GLU A 45 5.64 11.30 2.52
CA GLU A 45 4.43 11.16 3.31
C GLU A 45 3.21 11.08 2.39
N ASP A 46 3.10 11.99 1.44
CA ASP A 46 2.00 12.00 0.47
C ASP A 46 1.96 10.72 -0.38
N MET A 47 3.10 10.24 -0.86
CA MET A 47 3.20 8.94 -1.56
C MET A 47 2.74 7.77 -0.68
N ALA A 48 3.13 7.74 0.59
CA ALA A 48 2.75 6.68 1.52
C ALA A 48 1.24 6.72 1.81
N GLN A 49 0.68 7.91 2.07
CA GLN A 49 -0.74 8.10 2.33
C GLN A 49 -1.58 7.65 1.13
N GLU A 50 -1.25 8.13 -0.07
CA GLU A 50 -1.94 7.75 -1.31
C GLU A 50 -1.81 6.24 -1.58
N GLY A 51 -0.63 5.67 -1.30
CA GLY A 51 -0.38 4.23 -1.40
C GLY A 51 -1.28 3.41 -0.47
N PHE A 52 -1.45 3.82 0.79
CA PHE A 52 -2.34 3.13 1.73
C PHE A 52 -3.81 3.25 1.33
N ILE A 53 -4.25 4.40 0.81
CA ILE A 53 -5.60 4.55 0.24
C ILE A 53 -5.82 3.52 -0.88
N LYS A 54 -4.86 3.37 -1.80
CA LYS A 54 -4.93 2.38 -2.89
C LYS A 54 -4.89 0.94 -2.36
N VAL A 55 -4.12 0.66 -1.30
CA VAL A 55 -4.10 -0.65 -0.61
C VAL A 55 -5.48 -1.01 -0.09
N PHE A 56 -6.12 -0.12 0.67
CA PHE A 56 -7.45 -0.40 1.22
C PHE A 56 -8.52 -0.54 0.15
N ARG A 57 -8.47 0.29 -0.90
CA ARG A 57 -9.38 0.18 -2.05
C ARG A 57 -9.24 -1.16 -2.78
N ASN A 58 -8.01 -1.65 -2.96
CA ASN A 58 -7.73 -2.87 -3.72
C ASN A 58 -7.52 -4.12 -2.87
N ILE A 59 -7.80 -4.08 -1.55
CA ILE A 59 -7.53 -5.20 -0.63
C ILE A 59 -8.28 -6.48 -0.99
N HIS A 60 -9.40 -6.36 -1.71
CA HIS A 60 -10.17 -7.48 -2.25
C HIS A 60 -9.42 -8.25 -3.35
N GLN A 61 -8.46 -7.60 -4.03
CA GLN A 61 -7.64 -8.23 -5.08
C GLN A 61 -6.48 -9.04 -4.53
N TYR A 62 -6.12 -8.87 -3.25
CA TYR A 62 -5.08 -9.67 -2.62
C TYR A 62 -5.56 -11.12 -2.48
N ARG A 63 -4.93 -12.07 -3.19
CA ARG A 63 -5.34 -13.48 -3.24
C ARG A 63 -4.61 -14.40 -2.25
N ASN A 64 -3.91 -13.85 -1.27
CA ASN A 64 -3.09 -14.60 -0.31
C ASN A 64 -2.04 -15.53 -0.94
N THR A 65 -1.59 -15.23 -2.16
CA THR A 65 -0.59 -16.02 -2.89
C THR A 65 0.86 -15.69 -2.51
N GLY A 66 1.06 -15.01 -1.37
CA GLY A 66 2.38 -14.59 -0.88
C GLY A 66 2.24 -13.56 0.26
N PRO A 67 3.35 -13.05 0.83
CA PRO A 67 3.28 -12.14 1.98
C PRO A 67 2.55 -10.83 1.65
N ILE A 68 1.56 -10.44 2.48
CA ILE A 68 0.82 -9.19 2.31
C ILE A 68 1.73 -7.96 2.20
N GLY A 69 2.84 -7.94 2.96
CA GLY A 69 3.81 -6.85 2.92
C GLY A 69 4.48 -6.69 1.54
N ALA A 70 4.67 -7.76 0.78
CA ALA A 70 5.21 -7.70 -0.58
C ALA A 70 4.17 -7.10 -1.55
N TRP A 71 2.90 -7.46 -1.39
CA TRP A 71 1.80 -6.89 -2.17
C TRP A 71 1.60 -5.39 -1.88
N ILE A 72 1.61 -4.99 -0.60
CA ILE A 72 1.57 -3.58 -0.19
C ILE A 72 2.75 -2.81 -0.79
N ARG A 73 3.98 -3.36 -0.69
CA ARG A 73 5.17 -2.73 -1.26
C ARG A 73 5.03 -2.50 -2.77
N LYS A 74 4.45 -3.45 -3.51
CA LYS A 74 4.19 -3.30 -4.95
C LYS A 74 3.28 -2.09 -5.22
N ILE A 75 2.22 -1.93 -4.44
CA ILE A 75 1.31 -0.76 -4.56
C ILE A 75 2.07 0.53 -4.24
N MET A 76 2.86 0.56 -3.15
CA MET A 76 3.62 1.75 -2.74
C MET A 76 4.61 2.21 -3.82
N VAL A 77 5.39 1.28 -4.38
CA VAL A 77 6.35 1.60 -5.46
C VAL A 77 5.61 2.07 -6.70
N ASN A 78 4.51 1.41 -7.08
CA ASN A 78 3.69 1.83 -8.21
C ASN A 78 3.16 3.26 -8.02
N THR A 79 2.65 3.60 -6.83
CA THR A 79 2.18 4.95 -6.51
C THR A 79 3.31 5.97 -6.58
N ALA A 80 4.50 5.65 -6.06
CA ALA A 80 5.64 6.55 -6.11
C ALA A 80 6.12 6.82 -7.54
N LEU A 81 6.12 5.79 -8.40
CA LEU A 81 6.45 5.93 -9.83
C LEU A 81 5.40 6.77 -10.58
N GLU A 82 4.12 6.52 -10.32
CA GLU A 82 3.00 7.32 -10.86
C GLU A 82 3.14 8.80 -10.48
N LYS A 83 3.43 9.09 -9.21
CA LYS A 83 3.65 10.44 -8.69
C LYS A 83 4.80 11.17 -9.40
N LYS A 84 5.88 10.45 -9.70
CA LYS A 84 7.07 11.01 -10.35
C LYS A 84 6.91 11.19 -11.86
N ASN A 85 5.73 10.95 -12.44
CA ASN A 85 5.50 10.98 -13.89
C ASN A 85 6.51 10.11 -14.68
N ILE A 86 7.10 9.12 -14.02
CA ILE A 86 7.88 8.09 -14.72
C ILE A 86 6.81 7.19 -15.31
N ALA A 87 6.57 7.33 -16.62
CA ALA A 87 5.58 6.55 -17.34
C ALA A 87 5.68 5.08 -16.88
N PRO A 88 4.60 4.49 -16.33
CA PRO A 88 4.64 3.09 -15.97
C PRO A 88 5.00 2.35 -17.26
N VAL A 89 6.06 1.54 -17.21
CA VAL A 89 6.40 0.61 -18.29
C VAL A 89 5.10 -0.02 -18.79
N CYS A 90 4.79 0.23 -20.05
CA CYS A 90 3.52 -0.04 -20.72
C CYS A 90 2.89 -1.36 -20.23
N GLY A 91 1.68 -1.31 -19.65
CA GLY A 91 0.99 -2.54 -19.25
C GLY A 91 -0.15 -2.49 -18.23
N ARG A 92 -0.68 -1.32 -17.81
CA ARG A 92 -1.90 -1.29 -16.98
C ARG A 92 -3.14 -0.91 -17.79
N ARG A 93 -3.78 -1.98 -18.26
CA ARG A 93 -5.15 -2.09 -18.76
C ARG A 93 -6.08 -1.21 -17.90
N HIS A 94 -6.61 -0.14 -18.49
CA HIS A 94 -7.78 0.55 -17.94
C HIS A 94 -8.94 -0.46 -17.93
N LEU A 95 -9.52 -0.66 -16.76
CA LEU A 95 -10.90 -1.12 -16.60
C LEU A 95 -11.64 0.00 -15.91
#